data_AF-A0A417D071-F1
#
_entry.id   AF-A0A417D071-F1
#
_cell.length_a   1.000
_cell.length_b   1.000
_cell.length_c   1.000
_cell.angle_alpha   90.00
_cell.angle_beta   90.00
_cell.angle_gamma   90.00
#
_symmetry.space_group_name_H-M   'P 1'
#
loop_
_entity.id
_entity.type
_entity.pdbx_description
1 polymer ?
#
loop_
_entity_poly.entity_id
_entity_poly.type
_entity_poly.pdbx_seq_one_letter_code
_entity_poly.pdbx_strand_id
1 'polypeptide(L)'
;MDCQRGGCAMRMVVLISLMGLVTFIPRAIPAFCLDRFHLSKRFEMFLKLIPYTALTAMVFPAILSVGDTPWIGVLGGLFAIVCAWKDCPTILVVIATIAFVFVLYSFGL
;
A
#
# COMPACT_ATOMS: atom_id res chain seq x y z
N MET A 1 23.17 -0.73 -6.69
CA MET A 1 23.97 -0.95 -7.91
C MET A 1 25.04 -1.97 -7.54
N ASP A 2 24.94 -3.21 -8.02
CA ASP A 2 26.06 -4.16 -8.11
C ASP A 2 25.86 -5.12 -9.31
N CYS A 3 26.79 -4.99 -10.27
CA CYS A 3 27.23 -5.87 -11.36
C CYS A 3 26.26 -6.57 -12.35
N GLN A 4 26.31 -6.11 -13.60
CA GLN A 4 25.87 -6.74 -14.84
C GLN A 4 27.10 -7.15 -15.69
N ARG A 5 27.44 -8.45 -15.84
CA ARG A 5 27.95 -9.06 -17.11
C ARG A 5 28.21 -10.58 -16.99
N GLY A 6 27.66 -11.37 -17.93
CA GLY A 6 28.24 -12.66 -18.36
C GLY A 6 27.68 -13.95 -17.74
N GLY A 7 27.93 -14.21 -16.45
CA GLY A 7 27.60 -15.50 -15.79
C GLY A 7 26.49 -15.44 -14.73
N CYS A 8 25.92 -14.25 -14.49
CA CYS A 8 25.01 -14.00 -13.37
C CYS A 8 23.53 -14.31 -13.69
N ALA A 9 23.16 -14.64 -14.93
CA ALA A 9 21.77 -14.94 -15.28
C ALA A 9 21.24 -16.18 -14.53
N MET A 10 22.03 -17.26 -14.45
CA MET A 10 21.64 -18.45 -13.67
C MET A 10 21.54 -18.11 -12.17
N ARG A 11 22.44 -17.28 -11.62
CA ARG A 11 22.37 -16.85 -10.21
C ARG A 11 21.22 -15.87 -9.94
N MET A 12 20.88 -14.97 -10.86
CA MET A 12 19.71 -14.09 -10.73
C MET A 12 18.42 -14.87 -10.83
N VAL A 13 18.29 -15.81 -11.78
CA VAL A 13 17.12 -16.68 -11.87
C VAL A 13 17.01 -17.55 -10.61
N VAL A 14 18.13 -18.07 -10.10
CA VAL A 14 18.16 -18.81 -8.83
C VAL A 14 17.78 -17.90 -7.66
N LEU A 15 18.32 -16.67 -7.54
CA LEU A 15 17.98 -15.74 -6.47
C LEU A 15 16.53 -15.27 -6.53
N ILE A 16 16.00 -14.95 -7.72
CA ILE A 16 14.58 -14.55 -7.91
C ILE A 16 13.66 -15.73 -7.59
N SER A 17 13.99 -16.93 -8.05
CA SER A 17 13.23 -18.15 -7.74
C SER A 17 13.30 -18.48 -6.25
N LEU A 18 14.47 -18.32 -5.61
CA LEU A 18 14.67 -18.53 -4.18
C LEU A 18 13.94 -17.47 -3.35
N MET A 19 13.96 -16.19 -3.75
CA MET A 19 13.23 -15.10 -3.09
C MET A 19 11.72 -15.30 -3.21
N GLY A 20 11.26 -15.76 -4.38
CA GLY A 20 9.88 -16.17 -4.61
C GLY A 20 9.51 -17.32 -3.69
N LEU A 21 10.29 -18.41 -3.68
CA LEU A 21 10.04 -19.60 -2.87
C LEU A 21 10.03 -19.28 -1.37
N VAL A 22 11.05 -18.57 -0.88
CA VAL A 22 11.19 -18.18 0.54
C VAL A 22 10.14 -17.15 0.97
N THR A 23 9.51 -16.42 0.04
CA THR A 23 8.39 -15.51 0.34
C THR A 23 7.04 -16.22 0.23
N PHE A 24 6.91 -17.17 -0.71
CA PHE A 24 5.70 -17.97 -0.88
C PHE A 24 5.47 -18.89 0.30
N ILE A 25 6.53 -19.49 0.85
CA ILE A 25 6.45 -20.35 2.04
C ILE A 25 5.78 -19.61 3.22
N PRO A 26 6.30 -18.46 3.72
CA PRO A 26 5.69 -17.71 4.80
C PRO A 26 4.41 -16.95 4.41
N ARG A 27 4.00 -16.89 3.13
CA ARG A 27 2.65 -16.42 2.70
C ARG A 27 1.62 -17.54 2.63
N ALA A 28 2.04 -18.76 2.27
CA ALA A 28 1.19 -19.94 2.22
C ALA A 28 0.95 -20.52 3.62
N ILE A 29 1.94 -20.43 4.52
CA ILE A 29 1.82 -20.83 5.93
C ILE A 29 0.68 -20.07 6.65
N PRO A 30 0.58 -18.73 6.62
CA PRO A 30 -0.53 -18.02 7.25
C PRO A 30 -1.85 -18.39 6.58
N ALA A 31 -1.91 -18.54 5.25
CA ALA A 31 -3.15 -18.96 4.59
C ALA A 31 -3.63 -20.36 5.04
N PHE A 32 -2.73 -21.34 5.16
CA PHE A 32 -3.07 -22.70 5.60
C PHE A 32 -3.31 -22.83 7.12
N CYS A 33 -2.56 -22.09 7.94
CA CYS A 33 -2.78 -22.04 9.38
C CYS A 33 -4.10 -21.32 9.72
N LEU A 34 -4.47 -20.30 8.93
CA LEU A 34 -5.75 -19.59 9.01
C LEU A 34 -6.95 -20.42 8.52
N ASP A 35 -6.74 -21.44 7.69
CA ASP A 35 -7.81 -22.33 7.23
C ASP A 35 -8.05 -23.50 8.21
N ARG A 36 -6.99 -23.98 8.89
CA ARG A 36 -7.03 -25.17 9.76
C ARG A 36 -7.47 -24.89 11.19
N PHE A 37 -7.25 -23.70 11.71
CA PHE A 37 -8.00 -23.25 12.88
C PHE A 37 -9.38 -22.83 12.37
N HIS A 38 -10.47 -23.35 12.92
CA HIS A 38 -11.75 -22.66 12.77
C HIS A 38 -11.55 -21.30 13.45
N LEU A 39 -11.21 -20.26 12.70
CA LEU A 39 -11.07 -18.91 13.22
C LEU A 39 -12.45 -18.57 13.77
N SER A 40 -12.62 -18.70 15.08
CA SER A 40 -13.77 -18.13 15.78
C SER A 40 -13.93 -16.72 15.25
N LYS A 41 -15.15 -16.33 14.85
CA LYS A 41 -15.49 -15.05 14.17
C LYS A 41 -14.65 -13.83 14.63
N ARG A 42 -14.23 -13.81 15.90
CA ARG A 42 -13.37 -12.77 16.47
C ARG A 42 -11.96 -12.68 15.87
N PHE A 43 -11.28 -13.79 15.60
CA PHE A 43 -9.92 -13.74 15.03
C PHE A 43 -9.94 -13.33 13.56
N GLU A 44 -10.90 -13.81 12.77
CA GLU A 44 -11.05 -13.36 11.38
C GLU A 44 -11.33 -11.86 11.30
N MET A 45 -12.15 -11.34 12.22
CA MET A 45 -12.38 -9.90 12.36
C MET A 45 -11.06 -9.19 12.73
N PHE A 46 -10.34 -9.66 13.76
CA PHE A 46 -9.04 -9.08 14.14
C PHE A 46 -8.03 -9.05 12.98
N LEU A 47 -7.90 -10.14 12.22
CA LEU A 47 -7.01 -10.21 11.07
C LEU A 47 -7.40 -9.28 9.95
N LYS A 48 -8.70 -9.06 9.73
CA LYS A 48 -9.18 -8.09 8.74
C LYS A 48 -8.96 -6.65 9.21
N LEU A 49 -8.97 -6.40 10.52
CA LEU A 49 -8.66 -5.11 11.11
C LEU A 49 -7.17 -4.76 11.01
N ILE A 50 -6.23 -5.72 11.16
CA ILE A 50 -4.78 -5.46 11.12
C ILE A 50 -4.30 -4.73 9.85
N PRO A 51 -4.51 -5.24 8.62
CA PRO A 51 -4.04 -4.57 7.41
C PRO A 51 -4.83 -3.28 7.16
N TYR A 52 -6.11 -3.24 7.53
CA TYR A 52 -6.94 -2.06 7.33
C TYR A 52 -6.49 -0.91 8.24
N THR A 53 -6.25 -1.17 9.53
CA THR A 53 -5.69 -0.18 10.46
C THR A 53 -4.26 0.18 10.11
N ALA A 54 -3.42 -0.78 9.71
CA ALA A 54 -2.06 -0.51 9.26
C ALA A 54 -2.03 0.42 8.02
N LEU A 55 -2.91 0.19 7.03
CA LEU A 55 -3.05 1.06 5.87
C LEU A 55 -3.44 2.48 6.31
N THR A 56 -4.43 2.65 7.18
CA THR A 56 -4.83 3.99 7.65
C THR A 56 -3.74 4.67 8.47
N ALA A 57 -3.04 3.93 9.32
CA ALA A 57 -1.97 4.43 10.16
C ALA A 57 -0.72 4.81 9.36
N MET A 58 -0.56 4.30 8.14
CA MET A 58 0.52 4.69 7.23
C MET A 58 0.09 5.81 6.27
N VAL A 59 -1.16 5.82 5.83
CA VAL A 59 -1.71 6.86 4.95
C VAL A 59 -1.84 8.20 5.68
N PHE A 60 -2.28 8.20 6.95
CA PHE A 60 -2.39 9.41 7.75
C PHE A 60 -1.05 10.18 7.89
N PRO A 61 0.07 9.58 8.31
CA PRO A 61 1.37 10.25 8.32
C PRO A 61 1.90 10.52 6.92
N ALA A 62 1.59 9.70 5.92
CA ALA A 62 1.99 9.97 4.53
C ALA A 62 1.38 11.27 3.98
N ILE A 63 0.16 11.63 4.39
CA ILE A 63 -0.51 12.87 3.97
C ILE A 63 0.01 14.08 4.76
N LEU A 64 0.32 13.90 6.04
CA LEU A 64 0.81 14.97 6.91
C LEU A 64 2.31 15.28 6.72
N SER A 65 3.09 14.30 6.26
CA SER A 65 4.55 14.40 6.11
C SER A 65 4.99 14.83 4.69
N VAL A 66 4.24 15.71 4.03
CA VAL A 66 4.50 16.14 2.64
C VAL A 66 5.27 17.47 2.52
N GLY A 67 5.43 18.27 3.58
CA GLY A 67 6.27 19.47 3.55
C GLY A 67 5.91 20.54 4.58
N ASP A 68 6.64 21.66 4.57
CA ASP A 68 6.58 22.79 5.51
C ASP A 68 5.17 23.40 5.76
N THR A 69 4.21 23.13 4.86
CA THR A 69 2.81 23.56 4.97
C THR A 69 1.87 22.35 5.11
N PRO A 70 1.54 21.92 6.35
CA PRO A 70 0.66 20.77 6.59
C PRO A 70 -0.77 20.96 6.05
N TRP A 71 -1.14 22.18 5.64
CA TRP A 71 -2.45 22.48 5.07
C TRP A 71 -2.73 21.83 3.71
N ILE A 72 -1.72 21.63 2.85
CA ILE A 72 -1.92 21.04 1.51
C ILE A 72 -2.30 19.56 1.64
N GLY A 73 -1.65 18.84 2.56
CA GLY A 73 -1.98 17.45 2.87
C GLY A 73 -3.41 17.30 3.36
N VAL A 74 -3.84 18.16 4.30
CA VAL A 74 -5.21 18.12 4.85
C VAL A 74 -6.26 18.41 3.77
N LEU A 75 -6.02 19.40 2.90
CA LEU A 75 -6.93 19.68 1.78
C LEU A 75 -7.00 18.51 0.79
N GLY A 76 -5.86 17.91 0.44
CA GLY A 76 -5.81 16.75 -0.46
C GLY A 76 -6.53 15.52 0.11
N GLY A 77 -6.34 15.23 1.40
CA GLY A 77 -7.03 14.16 2.11
C GLY A 77 -8.54 14.37 2.19
N LEU A 78 -8.98 15.59 2.48
CA LEU A 78 -10.41 15.95 2.51
C LEU A 78 -11.03 15.80 1.12
N PHE A 79 -10.34 16.24 0.07
CA PHE A 79 -10.78 16.11 -1.31
C PHE A 79 -10.91 14.63 -1.73
N ALA A 80 -9.96 13.78 -1.33
CA ALA A 80 -10.01 12.35 -1.59
C ALA A 80 -11.23 11.68 -0.95
N ILE A 81 -11.56 12.03 0.30
CA ILE A 81 -12.73 11.52 1.02
C ILE A 81 -14.02 11.94 0.30
N VAL A 82 -14.12 13.22 -0.10
CA VAL A 82 -15.28 13.75 -0.82
C VAL A 82 -15.44 13.09 -2.20
N CYS A 83 -14.34 12.87 -2.93
CA CYS A 83 -14.39 12.17 -4.21
C CYS A 83 -14.75 10.69 -4.08
N ALA A 84 -14.37 10.03 -2.98
CA ALA A 84 -14.67 8.62 -2.72
C ALA A 84 -16.17 8.34 -2.50
N TRP A 85 -16.96 9.34 -2.09
CA TRP A 85 -18.41 9.21 -1.87
C TRP A 85 -19.25 9.06 -3.14
N LYS A 86 -18.66 9.10 -4.33
CA LYS A 86 -19.39 9.08 -5.61
C LYS A 86 -19.57 7.69 -6.24
N ASP A 87 -19.39 6.58 -5.51
CA ASP A 87 -19.43 5.19 -6.03
C ASP A 87 -18.54 4.94 -7.27
N CYS A 88 -17.58 5.83 -7.55
CA CYS A 88 -16.72 5.77 -8.71
C CYS A 88 -15.54 4.80 -8.48
N PRO A 89 -14.98 4.21 -9.57
CA PRO A 89 -13.85 3.31 -9.47
C PRO A 89 -12.69 3.97 -8.70
N THR A 90 -12.14 3.27 -7.71
CA THR A 90 -11.08 3.78 -6.82
C THR A 90 -9.88 4.32 -7.59
N ILE A 91 -9.59 3.75 -8.75
CA ILE A 91 -8.52 4.19 -9.66
C ILE A 91 -8.71 5.66 -10.08
N LEU A 92 -9.95 6.07 -10.38
CA LEU A 92 -10.29 7.40 -10.88
C LEU A 92 -10.23 8.43 -9.75
N VAL A 93 -10.66 8.04 -8.54
CA VAL A 93 -10.52 8.85 -7.31
C VAL A 93 -9.06 9.16 -7.00
N VAL A 94 -8.18 8.16 -7.12
CA VAL A 94 -6.73 8.35 -6.87
C VAL A 94 -6.11 9.28 -7.91
N ILE A 95 -6.39 9.08 -9.20
CA ILE A 95 -5.86 9.94 -10.26
C ILE A 95 -6.35 11.39 -10.10
N ALA A 96 -7.64 11.59 -9.82
CA ALA A 96 -8.22 12.91 -9.60
C ALA A 96 -7.61 13.62 -8.38
N THR A 97 -7.40 12.88 -7.29
CA THR A 97 -6.76 13.41 -6.07
C THR A 97 -5.31 13.83 -6.35
N ILE A 98 -4.53 13.00 -7.04
CA ILE A 98 -3.14 13.33 -7.39
C ILE A 98 -3.09 14.58 -8.27
N ALA A 99 -3.94 14.65 -9.31
CA ALA A 99 -4.02 15.83 -10.17
C ALA A 99 -4.41 17.09 -9.39
N PHE A 100 -5.38 17.00 -8.48
CA PHE A 100 -5.81 18.12 -7.65
C PHE A 100 -4.71 18.60 -6.68
N VAL A 101 -4.04 17.68 -5.99
CA VAL A 101 -2.90 17.98 -5.12
C VAL A 101 -1.75 18.61 -5.91
N PHE A 102 -1.47 18.11 -7.11
CA PHE A 102 -0.44 18.66 -8.00
C PHE A 102 -0.75 20.10 -8.43
N VAL A 103 -2.02 20.40 -8.76
CA VAL A 103 -2.46 21.76 -9.09
C VAL A 103 -2.34 22.69 -7.89
N LEU A 104 -2.76 22.26 -6.69
CA LEU A 104 -2.60 23.01 -5.44
C LEU A 104 -1.13 23.30 -5.12
N TYR A 105 -0.28 22.27 -5.23
CA TYR A 105 1.16 22.39 -5.01
C TYR A 105 1.83 23.33 -6.02
N SER A 106 1.43 23.24 -7.29
CA SER A 106 1.93 24.12 -8.36
C SER A 106 1.46 25.57 -8.21
N PHE A 107 0.33 25.82 -7.55
CA PHE A 107 -0.16 27.18 -7.29
C PHE A 107 0.53 27.85 -6.09
N GLY A 108 1.40 27.12 -5.37
CA GLY A 108 2.40 27.69 -4.47
C GLY A 108 1.83 28.43 -3.27
N LEU A 109 0.98 27.75 -2.49
CA LEU A 109 0.66 28.13 -1.10
C LEU A 109 0.99 26.96 -0.18
#